data_AF-K8ED49-F1
#
_entry.id   AF-K8ED49-F1
#
_cell.length_a   1.000
_cell.length_b   1.000
_cell.length_c   1.000
_cell.angle_alpha   90.00
_cell.angle_beta   90.00
_cell.angle_gamma   90.00
#
_symmetry.space_group_name_H-M   'P 1'
#
loop_
_entity.id
_entity.type
_entity.pdbx_description
1 polymer ?
#
loop_
_entity_poly.entity_id
_entity_poly.type
_entity_poly.pdbx_seq_one_letter_code
_entity_poly.pdbx_strand_id
1 'polypeptide(L)' 'MKIEDFWMDMYSFYVIFITNEDVQIRKLLFLQENHIEHDQICAIIKSKFHNVNRVLSIEEWDAGLALKQSR' A
#
# COMPACT_ATOMS: atom_id res chain seq x y z
N MET A 1 28.08 9.92 4.06
CA MET A 1 26.64 10.12 3.78
C MET A 1 26.13 8.83 3.20
N LYS A 2 25.22 8.16 3.90
CA LYS A 2 24.69 6.87 3.49
C LYS A 2 23.28 7.04 2.90
N ILE A 3 22.82 6.08 2.11
CA ILE A 3 21.50 6.16 1.45
C ILE A 3 20.37 6.24 2.48
N GLU A 4 20.55 5.55 3.61
CA GLU A 4 19.64 5.51 4.74
C GLU A 4 19.53 6.86 5.46
N ASP A 5 20.44 7.83 5.20
CA ASP A 5 20.32 9.18 5.75
C ASP A 5 19.15 9.95 5.11
N PHE A 6 18.76 9.60 3.86
CA PHE A 6 17.76 10.32 3.08
C PHE A 6 16.55 9.46 2.68
N TRP A 7 16.72 8.14 2.64
CA TRP A 7 15.71 7.22 2.12
C TRP A 7 15.23 6.26 3.20
N MET A 8 14.00 5.79 3.06
CA MET A 8 13.40 4.73 3.87
C MET A 8 12.98 3.58 2.97
N ASP A 9 13.17 2.35 3.45
CA ASP A 9 12.71 1.14 2.80
C ASP A 9 11.18 1.05 2.83
N MET A 10 10.63 0.67 1.68
CA MET A 10 9.20 0.54 1.43
C MET A 10 8.95 -0.74 0.65
N TYR A 11 7.78 -1.31 0.85
CA TYR A 11 7.27 -2.44 0.10
C TYR A 11 6.13 -1.98 -0.79
N SER A 12 6.15 -2.41 -2.05
CA SER A 12 5.11 -2.09 -3.02
C SER A 12 4.11 -3.23 -3.15
N PHE A 13 2.83 -2.87 -3.06
CA PHE A 13 1.72 -3.79 -3.21
C PHE A 13 0.82 -3.33 -4.34
N TYR A 14 0.59 -4.21 -5.30
CA TYR A 14 -0.43 -4.00 -6.32
C TYR A 14 -1.77 -4.52 -5.79
N VAL A 15 -2.73 -3.61 -5.65
CA VAL A 15 -4.02 -3.91 -5.02
C VAL A 15 -5.16 -3.65 -5.98
N ILE A 16 -6.12 -4.57 -5.95
CA ILE A 16 -7.36 -4.48 -6.72
C ILE A 16 -8.54 -4.59 -5.75
N PHE A 17 -9.48 -3.67 -5.83
CA PHE A 17 -10.70 -3.69 -5.01
C PHE A 17 -11.90 -3.15 -5.78
N ILE A 18 -13.11 -3.54 -5.35
CA ILE A 18 -14.39 -3.08 -5.91
C ILE A 18 -15.05 -2.10 -4.93
N THR A 19 -15.61 -1.02 -5.44
CA THR A 19 -16.38 -0.05 -4.66
C THR A 19 -17.83 -0.49 -4.46
N ASN A 20 -18.57 0.19 -3.59
CA ASN A 20 -20.02 -0.02 -3.41
C ASN A 20 -20.86 0.33 -4.65
N GLU A 21 -20.25 1.00 -5.64
CA GLU A 21 -20.86 1.34 -6.93
C GLU A 21 -20.45 0.34 -8.04
N ASP A 22 -19.90 -0.82 -7.65
CA ASP A 22 -19.38 -1.86 -8.55
C ASP A 22 -18.25 -1.39 -9.49
N VAL A 23 -17.51 -0.35 -9.09
CA VAL A 23 -16.35 0.14 -9.83
C VAL A 23 -15.08 -0.57 -9.34
N GLN A 24 -14.32 -1.16 -10.26
CA GLN A 24 -13.03 -1.78 -9.95
C GLN A 24 -11.89 -0.75 -9.98
N ILE A 25 -11.18 -0.63 -8.87
CA ILE A 25 -10.01 0.24 -8.72
C ILE A 25 -8.74 -0.61 -8.64
N ARG A 26 -7.69 -0.15 -9.31
CA ARG A 26 -6.33 -0.73 -9.31
C ARG A 26 -5.35 0.33 -8.83
N LYS A 27 -4.55 0.02 -7.81
CA LYS A 27 -3.59 0.97 -7.22
C LYS A 27 -2.31 0.26 -6.79
N LEU A 28 -1.23 1.04 -6.72
CA LEU A 28 0.00 0.69 -6.03
C LEU A 28 -0.03 1.33 -4.65
N LEU A 29 0.21 0.54 -3.61
CA LEU A 29 0.40 1.02 -2.24
C LEU A 29 1.88 0.84 -1.87
N PHE A 30 2.45 1.87 -1.24
CA PHE A 30 3.78 1.80 -0.68
C PHE A 30 3.65 1.84 0.85
N LEU A 31 4.07 0.79 1.53
CA LEU A 31 4.02 0.68 2.98
C LEU A 31 5.43 0.46 3.53
N GLN A 32 5.72 0.99 4.71
CA GLN A 32 7.02 0.76 5.36
C GLN A 32 7.16 -0.70 5.77
N GLU A 33 8.41 -1.16 5.80
CA GLU A 33 8.79 -2.51 6.25
C GLU A 33 8.25 -2.79 7.65
N ASN A 34 7.15 -3.54 7.69
CA ASN A 34 6.68 -4.33 8.80
C ASN A 34 6.11 -5.60 8.17
N HIS A 35 6.06 -6.71 8.90
CA HIS A 35 5.38 -7.92 8.42
C HIS A 35 3.87 -7.63 8.37
N ILE A 36 3.42 -6.91 7.35
CA ILE A 36 2.05 -6.46 7.19
C ILE A 36 1.29 -7.63 6.56
N GLU A 37 0.50 -8.29 7.38
CA GLU A 37 -0.38 -9.36 6.92
C GLU A 37 -1.45 -8.80 5.95
N HIS A 38 -1.92 -9.66 5.04
CA HIS A 38 -2.94 -9.31 4.04
C HIS A 38 -4.18 -8.64 4.65
N ASP A 39 -4.61 -9.06 5.85
CA ASP A 39 -5.76 -8.49 6.56
C ASP A 39 -5.52 -7.04 7.01
N GLN A 40 -4.28 -6.69 7.35
CA GLN A 40 -3.91 -5.32 7.70
C GLN A 40 -3.94 -4.41 6.46
N ILE A 41 -3.47 -4.91 5.31
CA ILE A 41 -3.58 -4.18 4.03
C ILE A 41 -5.05 -3.96 3.66
N CYS A 42 -5.90 -4.98 3.84
CA CYS A 42 -7.34 -4.85 3.65
C CYS A 42 -7.95 -3.75 4.55
N ALA A 43 -7.55 -3.69 5.82
CA ALA A 43 -8.00 -2.67 6.76
C ALA A 43 -7.52 -1.26 6.36
N ILE A 44 -6.27 -1.13 5.89
CA ILE A 44 -5.74 0.13 5.36
C ILE A 44 -6.56 0.58 4.15
N ILE A 45 -6.82 -0.32 3.19
CA ILE A 45 -7.61 0.00 2.00
C ILE A 45 -9.02 0.48 2.40
N LYS A 46 -9.72 -0.28 3.25
CA LYS A 46 -11.07 0.09 3.70
C LYS A 46 -11.13 1.38 4.52
N SER A 47 -10.06 1.71 5.26
CA SER A 47 -10.03 2.94 6.07
C SER A 47 -9.62 4.19 5.27
N LYS A 48 -8.81 4.03 4.21
CA LYS A 48 -8.32 5.15 3.39
C LYS A 48 -9.12 5.41 2.13
N PHE A 49 -9.74 4.38 1.57
CA PHE A 49 -10.63 4.51 0.42
C PHE A 49 -12.07 4.39 0.93
N HIS A 50 -12.80 5.50 0.92
CA HIS A 50 -14.23 5.48 1.19
C HIS A 50 -14.94 4.60 0.13
N ASN A 51 -16.00 3.90 0.53
CA ASN A 51 -16.84 3.08 -0.35
C ASN A 51 -16.21 1.79 -0.91
N VAL A 52 -15.27 1.15 -0.22
CA VAL A 52 -14.78 -0.18 -0.63
C VAL A 52 -15.78 -1.26 -0.21
N ASN A 53 -16.31 -1.99 -1.19
CA ASN A 53 -17.16 -3.17 -0.98
C ASN A 53 -16.29 -4.38 -0.58
N ARG A 54 -15.37 -4.76 -1.46
CA ARG A 54 -14.45 -5.89 -1.22
C ARG A 54 -13.10 -5.69 -1.90
N VAL A 55 -12.06 -6.22 -1.26
CA VAL A 55 -10.72 -6.34 -1.83
C VAL A 55 -10.67 -7.64 -2.63
N LEU A 56 -10.14 -7.59 -3.86
CA LEU A 56 -10.09 -8.71 -4.79
C LEU A 56 -8.72 -9.39 -4.81
N SER A 57 -7.66 -8.59 -4.84
CA SER A 57 -6.28 -9.08 -4.89
C SER A 57 -5.35 -8.10 -4.20
N ILE A 58 -4.34 -8.65 -3.53
CA ILE A 58 -3.17 -7.94 -3.00
C ILE A 58 -1.97 -8.78 -3.41
N GLU A 59 -1.14 -8.22 -4.28
CA GLU A 59 0.06 -8.84 -4.79
C GLU A 59 1.27 -8.01 -4.34
N GLU A 60 2.20 -8.65 -3.64
CA GLU A 60 3.50 -8.05 -3.36
C GLU A 60 4.32 -8.00 -4.65
N TRP A 61 4.90 -6.83 -4.94
CA TRP A 61 5.57 -6.61 -6.22
C TRP A 61 7.08 -6.51 -6.06
N ASP A 62 7.57 -5.46 -5.43
CA ASP A 62 9.00 -5.26 -5.21
C ASP A 62 9.26 -4.36 -3.99
N ALA A 63 10.48 -4.44 -3.46
CA ALA A 63 10.99 -3.47 -2.51
C ALA A 63 11.31 -2.15 -3.22
N GLY A 64 11.21 -1.04 -2.49
CA GLY A 64 11.45 0.30 -3.00
C GLY A 64 11.97 1.23 -1.92
N LEU A 65 12.38 2.43 -2.34
CA LEU A 65 12.86 3.48 -1.45
C LEU A 65 11.98 4.73 -1.59
N ALA A 66 11.55 5.29 -0.47
CA ALA A 66 10.89 6.59 -0.42
C ALA A 66 11.77 7.64 0.26
N LEU A 67 11.70 8.89 -0.21
CA LEU A 67 12.46 9.99 0.39
C LEU A 67 11.87 10.31 1.77
N LYS A 68 12.73 10.38 2.79
CA LYS A 68 12.34 10.83 4.13
C LYS A 68 11.87 12.28 4.03
N GLN A 69 10.62 12.54 4.44
CA GLN A 69 10.14 13.92 4.51
C GLN A 69 11.00 14.70 5.51
N SER A 70 11.59 15.80 5.04
CA SER A 70 12.27 16.76 5.90
C SER A 70 11.20 17.43 6.78
N ARG A 71 11.38 17.41 8.10
CA ARG A 71 10.55 18.18 9.03
C ARG A 71 10.79 19.67 8.88
#